data_AF-A0A3N5NN64-F1
#
_entry.id   AF-A0A3N5NN64-F1
#
_cell.length_a   1.000
_cell.length_b   1.000
_cell.length_c   1.000
_cell.angle_alpha   90.00
_cell.angle_beta   90.00
_cell.angle_gamma   90.00
#
_symmetry.space_group_name_H-M   'P 1'
#
loop_
_entity.id
_entity.type
_entity.pdbx_description
1 polymer ?
#
loop_
_entity_poly.entity_id
_entity_poly.type
_entity_poly.pdbx_seq_one_letter_code
_entity_poly.pdbx_strand_id
1 'polypeptide(L)'
;PNPFLGLYSLVARKNHLGQTIGPQEAISRDEALWSYTAAGTWLTREEGLKGTLEAGKLADVAVLDRDYFEVLEHEIAEIQVQATIVGGRVAWERGGSEGAREPGD
;
A
#
# COMPACT_ATOMS: atom_id res chain seq x y z
N PRO A 1 -4.14 -1.57 10.25
CA PRO A 1 -3.93 -2.98 9.81
C PRO A 1 -2.81 -3.01 8.75
N ASN A 2 -2.10 -4.13 8.56
CA ASN A 2 -1.02 -4.24 7.57
C ASN A 2 -1.62 -4.57 6.17
N PRO A 3 -1.54 -3.67 5.16
CA PRO A 3 -2.12 -3.90 3.84
C PRO A 3 -1.43 -5.03 3.06
N PHE A 4 -0.14 -5.27 3.31
CA PHE A 4 0.64 -6.27 2.58
C PHE A 4 0.20 -7.71 2.86
N LEU A 5 -0.33 -7.97 4.07
CA LEU A 5 -0.98 -9.26 4.36
C LEU A 5 -2.21 -9.47 3.47
N GLY A 6 -2.98 -8.41 3.24
CA GLY A 6 -4.16 -8.46 2.38
C GLY A 6 -3.79 -8.65 0.91
N LEU A 7 -2.78 -7.93 0.42
CA LEU A 7 -2.24 -8.11 -0.93
C LEU A 7 -1.72 -9.54 -1.13
N TYR A 8 -0.97 -10.07 -0.16
CA TYR A 8 -0.52 -11.46 -0.17
C TYR A 8 -1.70 -12.43 -0.24
N SER A 9 -2.73 -12.25 0.59
CA SER A 9 -3.92 -13.11 0.57
C SER A 9 -4.70 -13.04 -0.74
N LEU A 10 -4.74 -11.90 -1.44
CA LEU A 10 -5.42 -11.77 -2.73
C LEU A 10 -4.69 -12.53 -3.85
N VAL A 11 -3.36 -12.47 -3.85
CA VAL A 11 -2.52 -13.11 -4.88
C VAL A 11 -2.31 -14.59 -4.59
N ALA A 12 -1.83 -14.93 -3.39
CA ALA A 12 -1.48 -16.30 -3.02
C ALA A 12 -2.68 -17.15 -2.58
N ARG A 13 -3.83 -16.50 -2.33
CA ARG A 13 -5.04 -17.12 -1.79
C ARG A 13 -4.80 -17.88 -0.48
N LYS A 14 -3.84 -17.41 0.33
CA LYS A 14 -3.52 -17.99 1.64
C LYS A 14 -4.19 -17.22 2.77
N ASN A 15 -4.83 -17.94 3.68
CA ASN A 15 -5.34 -17.36 4.92
C ASN A 15 -4.22 -17.20 5.98
N HIS A 16 -4.56 -16.65 7.14
CA HIS A 16 -3.61 -16.43 8.25
C HIS A 16 -3.01 -17.72 8.84
N LEU A 17 -3.57 -18.89 8.54
CA LEU A 17 -3.03 -20.21 8.92
C LEU A 17 -2.15 -20.83 7.82
N GLY A 18 -1.93 -20.11 6.70
CA GLY A 18 -1.16 -20.60 5.56
C GLY A 18 -1.92 -21.60 4.66
N GLN A 19 -3.23 -21.74 4.84
CA GLN A 19 -4.06 -22.62 4.02
C GLN A 19 -4.49 -21.91 2.75
N THR A 20 -4.42 -22.60 1.61
CA THR A 20 -4.91 -22.10 0.32
C THR A 20 -6.43 -22.20 0.24
N ILE A 21 -7.11 -21.08 -0.06
CA ILE A 21 -8.58 -20.96 -0.10
C ILE A 21 -9.02 -20.38 -1.44
N GLY A 22 -9.70 -21.21 -2.26
CA GLY A 22 -10.19 -20.81 -3.58
C GLY A 22 -9.05 -20.32 -4.48
N PRO A 23 -8.07 -21.17 -4.81
CA PRO A 23 -6.90 -20.78 -5.62
C PRO A 23 -7.27 -20.24 -7.00
N GLN A 24 -8.40 -20.66 -7.56
CA GLN A 24 -8.90 -20.17 -8.85
C GLN A 24 -9.41 -18.71 -8.81
N GLU A 25 -9.63 -18.16 -7.61
CA GLU A 25 -10.01 -16.76 -7.38
C GLU A 25 -8.78 -15.86 -7.15
N ALA A 26 -7.56 -16.39 -7.36
CA ALA A 26 -6.34 -15.60 -7.31
C ALA A 26 -6.38 -14.51 -8.38
N ILE A 27 -5.99 -13.30 -7.99
CA ILE A 27 -5.88 -12.16 -8.90
C ILE A 27 -4.41 -11.76 -9.08
N SER A 28 -4.13 -11.08 -10.17
CA SER A 28 -2.79 -10.55 -10.45
C SER A 28 -2.36 -9.51 -9.41
N ARG A 29 -1.05 -9.25 -9.35
CA ARG A 29 -0.50 -8.21 -8.45
C ARG A 29 -1.07 -6.83 -8.76
N ASP A 30 -1.23 -6.52 -10.04
CA ASP A 30 -1.84 -5.28 -10.52
C ASP A 30 -3.29 -5.13 -10.05
N GLU A 31 -4.12 -6.16 -10.22
CA GLU A 31 -5.51 -6.15 -9.76
C GLU A 31 -5.58 -6.01 -8.22
N ALA A 32 -4.72 -6.71 -7.49
CA ALA A 32 -4.65 -6.60 -6.04
C ALA A 32 -4.25 -5.19 -5.59
N LEU A 33 -3.21 -4.60 -6.20
CA LEU A 33 -2.78 -3.22 -5.87
C LEU A 33 -3.86 -2.21 -6.22
N TRP A 34 -4.50 -2.35 -7.39
CA TRP A 34 -5.62 -1.51 -7.81
C TRP A 34 -6.77 -1.58 -6.81
N SER A 35 -7.10 -2.77 -6.29
CA SER A 35 -8.16 -2.95 -5.29
C SER A 35 -7.89 -2.20 -3.98
N TYR A 36 -6.61 -2.08 -3.60
CA TYR A 36 -6.14 -1.39 -2.39
C TYR A 36 -5.92 0.12 -2.58
N THR A 37 -5.97 0.61 -3.81
CA THR A 37 -5.65 2.00 -4.15
C THR A 37 -6.83 2.65 -4.88
N ALA A 38 -6.84 2.61 -6.21
CA ALA A 38 -7.81 3.31 -7.04
C ALA A 38 -9.24 2.80 -6.84
N ALA A 39 -9.46 1.49 -6.73
CA ALA A 39 -10.82 0.93 -6.65
C ALA A 39 -11.61 1.45 -5.44
N GLY A 40 -10.94 1.61 -4.30
CA GLY A 40 -11.58 2.08 -3.06
C GLY A 40 -12.11 3.50 -3.14
N THR A 41 -11.52 4.34 -4.00
CA THR A 41 -11.91 5.76 -4.13
C THR A 41 -13.32 5.96 -4.71
N TRP A 42 -13.83 4.98 -5.45
CA TRP A 42 -15.19 5.02 -5.98
C TRP A 42 -16.25 5.01 -4.87
N LEU A 43 -15.99 4.25 -3.80
CA LEU A 43 -16.90 4.18 -2.65
C LEU A 43 -16.99 5.51 -1.88
N THR A 44 -15.96 6.34 -1.99
CA THR A 44 -15.87 7.63 -1.30
C THR A 44 -16.06 8.83 -2.21
N ARG A 45 -16.23 8.62 -3.53
CA ARG A 45 -16.30 9.67 -4.58
C ARG A 45 -15.05 10.55 -4.65
N GLU A 46 -13.89 9.94 -4.44
CA GLU A 46 -12.58 10.62 -4.38
C GLU A 46 -11.66 10.21 -5.54
N GLU A 47 -12.19 9.62 -6.61
CA GLU A 47 -11.41 9.11 -7.75
C GLU A 47 -10.58 10.21 -8.43
N GLY A 48 -11.11 11.43 -8.45
CA GLY A 48 -10.41 12.62 -8.96
C GLY A 48 -9.42 13.23 -7.98
N LEU A 49 -9.37 12.78 -6.72
CA LEU A 49 -8.59 13.39 -5.66
C LEU A 49 -7.40 12.52 -5.21
N LYS A 50 -7.56 11.19 -5.13
CA LYS A 50 -6.51 10.26 -4.66
C LYS A 50 -6.63 8.88 -5.31
N GLY A 51 -5.84 7.92 -4.82
CA GLY A 51 -5.88 6.52 -5.24
C GLY A 51 -5.00 6.15 -6.44
N THR A 52 -4.47 7.14 -7.17
CA THR A 52 -3.42 6.96 -8.18
C THR A 52 -2.41 8.09 -8.07
N LEU A 53 -1.20 7.88 -8.60
CA LEU A 53 -0.14 8.88 -8.61
C LEU A 53 -0.13 9.62 -9.96
N GLU A 54 -0.90 10.70 -10.04
CA GLU A 54 -1.09 11.52 -11.24
C GLU A 54 -1.07 13.00 -10.89
N ALA A 55 -0.65 13.85 -11.85
CA ALA A 55 -0.66 15.29 -11.64
C ALA A 55 -2.08 15.81 -11.36
N GLY A 56 -2.21 16.64 -10.32
CA GLY A 56 -3.49 17.20 -9.88
C GLY A 56 -4.18 16.43 -8.75
N LYS A 57 -3.69 15.23 -8.38
CA LYS A 57 -4.15 14.48 -7.21
C LYS A 57 -3.32 14.77 -5.96
N LEU A 58 -3.81 14.36 -4.79
CA LEU A 58 -3.06 14.41 -3.53
C LEU A 58 -1.81 13.55 -3.65
N ALA A 59 -0.69 14.07 -3.15
CA ALA A 59 0.57 13.35 -3.01
C ALA A 59 0.53 12.45 -1.75
N ASP A 60 -0.37 11.48 -1.77
CA ASP A 60 -0.46 10.40 -0.78
C ASP A 60 0.33 9.19 -1.28
N VAL A 61 1.50 8.94 -0.70
CA VAL A 61 2.48 7.96 -1.21
C VAL A 61 3.06 7.13 -0.08
N ALA A 62 3.18 5.82 -0.31
CA ALA A 62 3.99 4.93 0.53
C ALA A 62 5.26 4.55 -0.22
N VAL A 63 6.42 4.77 0.41
CA VAL A 63 7.72 4.32 -0.09
C VAL A 63 8.01 2.97 0.53
N LEU A 64 8.31 1.97 -0.31
CA LEU A 64 8.48 0.58 0.12
C LEU A 64 9.97 0.21 0.16
N ASP A 65 10.33 -0.75 0.99
CA ASP A 65 11.70 -1.25 1.11
C ASP A 65 12.14 -2.17 -0.03
N ARG A 66 11.18 -2.66 -0.82
CA ARG A 66 11.36 -3.59 -1.93
C ARG A 66 10.25 -3.42 -2.95
N ASP A 67 10.49 -3.86 -4.18
CA ASP A 67 9.50 -3.78 -5.25
C ASP A 67 8.43 -4.87 -5.09
N TYR A 68 7.18 -4.43 -4.87
CA TYR A 68 6.02 -5.30 -4.77
C TYR A 68 5.80 -6.18 -6.01
N PHE A 69 6.26 -5.78 -7.20
CA PHE A 69 6.09 -6.55 -8.43
C PHE A 69 7.19 -7.60 -8.64
N GLU A 70 8.35 -7.46 -8.00
CA GLU A 70 9.50 -8.34 -8.23
C GLU A 70 9.77 -9.36 -7.11
N VAL A 71 9.33 -9.08 -5.87
CA VAL A 71 9.52 -10.01 -4.73
C VAL A 71 8.87 -11.37 -4.98
N LEU A 72 9.32 -12.42 -4.30
CA LEU A 72 8.61 -13.70 -4.32
C LEU A 72 7.23 -13.54 -3.69
N GLU A 73 6.28 -14.39 -4.09
CA GLU A 73 4.89 -14.27 -3.64
C GLU A 73 4.75 -14.28 -2.11
N HIS A 74 5.50 -15.14 -1.40
CA HIS A 74 5.45 -15.22 0.06
C HIS A 74 6.10 -14.02 0.77
N GLU A 75 7.00 -13.31 0.09
CA GLU A 75 7.68 -12.12 0.61
C GLU A 75 6.81 -10.86 0.53
N ILE A 76 5.69 -10.88 -0.20
CA ILE A 76 4.74 -9.76 -0.26
C ILE A 76 4.33 -9.34 1.15
N ALA A 77 3.99 -10.29 2.01
CA ALA A 77 3.55 -10.05 3.39
C ALA A 77 4.63 -9.38 4.27
N GLU A 78 5.89 -9.48 3.87
CA GLU A 78 7.05 -8.98 4.61
C GLU A 78 7.46 -7.58 4.17
N ILE A 79 6.87 -7.04 3.09
CA ILE A 79 7.13 -5.68 2.61
C ILE A 79 6.93 -4.68 3.75
N GLN A 80 7.88 -3.75 3.83
CA GLN A 80 7.97 -2.74 4.84
C GLN A 80 7.84 -1.36 4.22
N VAL A 81 7.06 -0.49 4.88
CA VAL A 81 7.07 0.94 4.54
C VAL A 81 8.35 1.57 5.09
N GLN A 82 9.03 2.34 4.24
CA GLN A 82 10.19 3.19 4.58
C GLN A 82 9.77 4.61 4.90
N ALA A 83 8.78 5.16 4.17
CA ALA A 83 8.19 6.45 4.45
C ALA A 83 6.73 6.51 4.00
N THR A 84 5.94 7.34 4.67
CA THR A 84 4.56 7.68 4.28
C THR A 84 4.47 9.18 4.09
N ILE A 85 4.04 9.60 2.92
CA ILE A 85 3.78 11.00 2.57
C ILE A 85 2.26 11.15 2.45
N VAL A 86 1.70 12.18 3.08
CA VAL A 86 0.27 12.50 3.04
C VAL A 86 0.12 13.96 2.64
N GLY A 87 -0.61 14.22 1.55
CA GLY A 87 -0.78 15.56 0.99
C GLY A 87 0.54 16.28 0.70
N GLY A 88 1.59 15.53 0.35
CA GLY A 88 2.93 16.08 0.08
C GLY A 88 3.80 16.34 1.31
N ARG A 89 3.36 15.96 2.51
CA ARG A 89 4.15 16.08 3.75
C ARG A 89 4.54 14.70 4.27
N VAL A 90 5.78 14.53 4.71
CA VAL A 90 6.23 13.29 5.35
C VAL A 90 5.49 13.14 6.68
N ALA A 91 4.60 12.16 6.75
CA ALA A 91 3.81 11.85 7.94
C ALA A 91 4.47 10.77 8.81
N TRP A 92 5.31 9.92 8.19
CA TRP A 92 6.03 8.86 8.88
C TRP A 92 7.30 8.49 8.11
N GLU A 93 8.36 8.13 8.84
CA GLU A 93 9.61 7.62 8.28
C GLU A 93 10.23 6.56 9.21
N ARG A 94 10.78 5.49 8.62
CA ARG A 94 11.41 4.40 9.35
C ARG A 94 12.75 4.85 9.93
N GLY A 95 12.93 4.65 11.24
CA GLY A 95 14.18 4.98 11.93
C GLY A 95 14.42 6.48 12.10
N GLY A 96 13.34 7.26 12.08
CA GLY A 96 13.30 8.72 11.87
C GLY A 96 14.48 9.52 12.42
N SER A 97 14.89 10.52 11.65
CA SER A 97 15.60 11.67 12.20
C SER A 97 14.64 12.50 13.05
N GLU A 98 15.01 12.80 14.30
CA GLU A 98 14.42 13.94 15.02
C GLU A 98 14.64 15.23 14.21
N GLY A 99 13.55 15.91 13.82
CA GLY A 99 13.58 17.22 13.15
C GLY A 99 12.84 17.17 11.81
N ALA A 100 11.69 17.81 11.62
CA ALA A 100 11.37 19.17 12.03
C ALA A 100 9.98 19.25 12.69
N ARG A 101 9.92 19.48 14.00
CA ARG A 101 8.87 20.33 14.55
C ARG A 101 9.35 21.76 14.35
N GLU A 102 8.66 22.54 13.53
CA GLU A 102 8.81 23.98 13.62
C GLU A 102 8.33 24.44 15.01
N PRO A 103 9.06 25.32 15.70
CA PRO A 103 8.57 25.87 16.96
C PRO A 103 7.45 26.88 16.65
N GLY A 104 6.20 26.48 16.86
CA GLY A 104 5.06 27.40 17.01
C GLY A 104 3.82 27.13 16.16
N ASP A 105 3.21 25.95 16.27
CA ASP A 105 1.78 25.75 15.95
C ASP A 105 1.04 25.32 17.23
#